data_AF-A0AAV0FLT9-F1
#
_entry.id   AF-A0AAV0FLT9-F1
#
_cell.length_a   1.000
_cell.length_b   1.000
_cell.length_c   1.000
_cell.angle_alpha   90.00
_cell.angle_beta   90.00
_cell.angle_gamma   90.00
#
_symmetry.space_group_name_H-M   'P 1'
#
loop_
_entity.id
_entity.type
_entity.pdbx_description
1 polymer ?
#
loop_
_entity_poly.entity_id
_entity_poly.type
_entity_poly.pdbx_seq_one_letter_code
_entity_poly.pdbx_strand_id
1 'polypeptide(L)'
;MLVFTAEKRLRRGRYFPITAVQRFDAAAKRIENGVYLGPLGNVTFEGRFSWNNRILAFIFERIRVKVGPFNPFEISFKGNDEREPTNTGKYPFFVWFYIDEEIVVARGKSGGTALWVRCKRVSM
;
A
#
# COMPACT_ATOMS: atom_id res chain seq x y z
N MET A 1 2.72 -3.90 -8.19
CA MET A 1 3.64 -4.71 -7.39
C MET A 1 4.86 -3.87 -7.01
N LEU A 2 5.19 -3.76 -5.72
CA LEU A 2 6.40 -3.10 -5.24
C LEU A 2 7.61 -3.93 -5.66
N VAL A 3 8.57 -3.30 -6.34
CA VAL A 3 9.78 -3.99 -6.82
C VAL A 3 11.06 -3.38 -6.29
N PHE A 4 11.07 -2.10 -5.94
CA PHE A 4 12.28 -1.42 -5.46
C PHE A 4 11.95 -0.39 -4.39
N THR A 5 12.84 -0.28 -3.41
CA THR A 5 12.78 0.76 -2.38
C THR A 5 14.16 1.39 -2.22
N ALA A 6 14.19 2.69 -1.96
CA ALA A 6 15.42 3.43 -1.68
C ALA A 6 15.27 4.35 -0.47
N GLU A 7 16.39 4.57 0.21
CA GLU A 7 16.49 5.51 1.32
C GLU A 7 16.34 6.96 0.85
N LYS A 8 16.18 7.86 1.81
CA LYS A 8 16.08 9.31 1.57
C LYS A 8 17.28 9.78 0.74
N ARG A 9 17.02 10.62 -0.26
CA ARG A 9 18.03 11.12 -1.23
C ARG A 9 18.67 10.03 -2.10
N LEU A 10 18.06 8.85 -2.23
CA LEU A 10 18.52 7.76 -3.10
C LEU A 10 19.95 7.26 -2.78
N ARG A 11 20.39 7.38 -1.52
CA ARG A 11 21.75 6.96 -1.11
C ARG A 11 21.99 5.46 -1.24
N ARG A 12 20.95 4.67 -1.01
CA ARG A 12 20.97 3.22 -1.07
C ARG A 12 19.58 2.72 -1.46
N GLY A 13 19.52 1.65 -2.23
CA GLY A 13 18.26 0.99 -2.56
C GLY A 13 18.40 -0.52 -2.66
N ARG A 14 17.26 -1.20 -2.71
CA ARG A 14 17.17 -2.66 -2.80
C ARG A 14 15.91 -3.07 -3.53
N TYR A 15 16.02 -4.17 -4.28
CA TYR A 15 14.85 -4.87 -4.80
C TYR A 15 14.06 -5.49 -3.66
N PHE A 16 12.74 -5.50 -3.79
CA PHE A 16 11.85 -6.06 -2.78
C PHE A 16 11.71 -7.57 -3.00
N PRO A 17 12.12 -8.42 -2.04
CA PRO A 17 12.37 -9.84 -2.30
C PRO A 17 11.12 -10.73 -2.27
N ILE A 18 9.95 -10.15 -1.98
CA ILE A 18 8.68 -10.87 -1.80
C ILE A 18 7.60 -10.12 -2.58
N THR A 19 6.61 -10.82 -3.13
CA THR A 19 5.50 -10.17 -3.82
C THR A 19 4.71 -9.27 -2.87
N ALA A 20 4.83 -7.96 -3.05
CA ALA A 20 3.99 -6.97 -2.39
C ALA A 20 3.15 -6.22 -3.44
N VAL A 21 1.84 -6.22 -3.28
CA VAL A 21 0.91 -5.56 -4.20
C VAL A 21 0.20 -4.45 -3.46
N GLN A 22 0.07 -3.31 -4.14
CA GLN A 22 -0.65 -2.17 -3.62
C GLN A 22 -1.71 -1.79 -4.64
N ARG A 23 -2.97 -1.77 -4.22
CA ARG A 23 -4.13 -1.38 -5.02
C ARG A 23 -4.67 -0.06 -4.46
N PHE A 24 -4.98 0.85 -5.37
CA PHE A 24 -5.69 2.09 -5.07
C PHE A 24 -6.99 2.10 -5.85
N ASP A 25 -8.10 2.23 -5.15
CA ASP A 25 -9.43 2.40 -5.71
C ASP A 25 -9.83 3.87 -5.58
N ALA A 26 -9.71 4.62 -6.67
CA ALA A 26 -9.98 6.06 -6.69
C ALA A 26 -11.45 6.38 -6.44
N ALA A 27 -12.36 5.58 -6.99
CA ALA A 27 -13.80 5.79 -6.83
C ALA A 27 -14.25 5.54 -5.39
N ALA A 28 -13.79 4.44 -4.79
CA ALA A 28 -14.14 4.10 -3.42
C ALA A 28 -13.26 4.78 -2.36
N LYS A 29 -12.24 5.55 -2.76
CA LYS A 29 -11.21 6.13 -1.88
C LYS A 29 -10.56 5.07 -0.96
N ARG A 30 -10.26 3.89 -1.50
CA ARG A 30 -9.78 2.72 -0.73
C ARG A 30 -8.43 2.21 -1.17
N ILE A 31 -7.60 1.87 -0.21
CA ILE A 31 -6.26 1.33 -0.43
C ILE A 31 -6.18 -0.08 0.13
N GLU A 32 -5.50 -0.97 -0.58
CA GLU A 32 -5.13 -2.30 -0.09
C GLU A 32 -3.64 -2.56 -0.34
N ASN A 33 -2.90 -2.87 0.72
CA ASN A 33 -1.50 -3.30 0.66
C ASN A 33 -1.44 -4.77 1.06
N GLY A 34 -0.91 -5.63 0.19
CA GLY A 34 -0.78 -7.06 0.46
C GLY A 34 0.65 -7.54 0.31
N VAL A 35 1.09 -8.43 1.21
CA VAL A 35 2.31 -9.24 1.07
C VAL A 35 1.90 -10.68 0.86
N TYR A 36 2.39 -11.30 -0.21
CA TYR A 36 1.98 -12.61 -0.67
C TYR A 36 3.15 -13.58 -0.62
N LEU A 37 2.99 -14.66 0.14
CA LEU A 37 4.00 -15.70 0.39
C LEU A 37 3.69 -16.99 -0.40
N GLY A 38 3.03 -16.84 -1.55
CA GLY A 38 2.60 -17.95 -2.38
C GLY A 38 1.65 -18.89 -1.61
N PRO A 39 1.86 -20.22 -1.65
CA PRO A 39 0.99 -21.20 -0.98
C PRO A 39 0.91 -21.04 0.54
N LEU A 40 1.89 -20.40 1.18
CA LEU A 40 1.89 -20.19 2.63
C LEU A 40 0.80 -19.19 3.07
N GLY A 41 0.35 -18.34 2.16
CA GLY A 41 -0.73 -17.39 2.39
C GLY A 41 -0.34 -15.94 2.14
N ASN A 42 -1.05 -15.02 2.77
CA ASN A 42 -0.85 -13.58 2.58
C ASN A 42 -1.34 -12.78 3.78
N VAL A 43 -0.83 -11.56 3.90
CA VAL A 43 -1.33 -10.55 4.83
C VAL A 43 -1.70 -9.33 4.01
N THR A 44 -2.95 -8.87 4.15
CA THR A 44 -3.43 -7.65 3.48
C THR A 44 -3.92 -6.64 4.50
N PHE A 45 -3.58 -5.37 4.28
CA PHE A 45 -4.01 -4.21 5.03
C PHE A 45 -4.91 -3.39 4.12
N GLU A 46 -6.11 -3.10 4.58
CA GLU A 46 -7.09 -2.35 3.83
C GLU A 46 -7.55 -1.14 4.64
N GLY A 47 -7.84 -0.05 3.95
CA GLY A 47 -8.47 1.10 4.58
C GLY A 47 -8.81 2.20 3.59
N ARG A 48 -9.03 3.39 4.14
CA ARG A 48 -9.42 4.58 3.37
C ARG A 48 -8.23 5.51 3.13
N PHE A 49 -8.32 6.27 2.05
CA PHE A 49 -7.34 7.30 1.75
C PHE A 49 -8.01 8.61 1.32
N SER A 50 -7.27 9.71 1.46
CA SER A 50 -7.56 10.97 0.79
C SER A 50 -6.45 11.20 -0.24
N TRP A 51 -6.79 11.86 -1.34
CA TRP A 51 -5.82 12.19 -2.38
C TRP A 51 -6.01 13.65 -2.77
N ASN A 52 -5.01 14.46 -2.45
CA ASN A 52 -4.98 15.87 -2.79
C ASN A 52 -3.67 16.18 -3.55
N ASN A 53 -3.81 16.69 -4.78
CA ASN A 53 -2.71 16.95 -5.69
C ASN A 53 -1.81 15.70 -5.84
N ARG A 54 -0.54 15.78 -5.41
CA ARG A 54 0.42 14.68 -5.48
C ARG A 54 0.49 13.86 -4.19
N ILE A 55 -0.34 14.14 -3.19
CA ILE A 55 -0.25 13.50 -1.88
C ILE A 55 -1.45 12.59 -1.64
N LEU A 56 -1.17 11.31 -1.38
CA LEU A 56 -2.16 10.33 -0.94
C LEU A 56 -1.87 9.98 0.52
N ALA A 57 -2.76 10.39 1.42
CA ALA A 57 -2.70 10.04 2.84
C ALA A 57 -3.70 8.93 3.14
N PHE A 58 -3.37 8.01 4.04
CA PHE A 58 -4.22 6.84 4.28
C PHE A 58 -4.20 6.40 5.73
N ILE A 59 -5.18 5.58 6.09
CA ILE A 59 -5.24 4.84 7.35
C ILE A 59 -5.72 3.42 7.06
N PHE A 60 -5.12 2.43 7.70
CA PHE A 60 -5.61 1.06 7.64
C PHE A 60 -6.67 0.83 8.71
N GLU A 61 -7.77 0.23 8.30
CA GLU A 61 -8.95 -0.04 9.12
C GLU A 61 -9.18 -1.55 9.25
N ARG A 62 -8.50 -2.36 8.43
CA ARG A 62 -8.69 -3.81 8.39
C ARG A 62 -7.40 -4.51 8.07
N ILE A 63 -7.15 -5.62 8.77
CA ILE A 63 -6.10 -6.58 8.46
C ILE A 63 -6.77 -7.91 8.16
N ARG A 64 -6.40 -8.54 7.05
CA ARG A 64 -6.76 -9.91 6.72
C ARG A 64 -5.50 -10.76 6.63
N VAL A 65 -5.51 -11.90 7.31
CA VAL A 65 -4.42 -12.88 7.32
C VAL A 65 -4.95 -14.19 6.77
N LYS A 66 -4.36 -14.68 5.68
CA LYS A 66 -4.60 -16.00 5.12
C LYS A 66 -3.39 -16.88 5.39
N VAL A 67 -3.61 -18.08 5.92
CA VAL A 67 -2.56 -19.10 6.14
C VAL A 67 -2.97 -20.37 5.41
N GLY A 68 -2.17 -20.77 4.43
CA GLY A 68 -2.38 -22.00 3.65
C GLY A 68 -3.84 -22.15 3.14
N PRO A 69 -4.47 -23.32 3.35
CA PRO A 69 -5.82 -23.60 2.89
C PRO A 69 -6.91 -23.08 3.84
N PHE A 70 -6.56 -22.50 5.00
CA PHE A 70 -7.54 -22.05 5.97
C PHE A 70 -8.27 -20.79 5.50
N ASN A 71 -9.48 -20.60 6.02
CA ASN A 71 -10.25 -19.39 5.80
C ASN A 71 -9.46 -18.18 6.33
N PRO A 72 -9.47 -17.05 5.59
CA PRO A 72 -8.83 -15.83 6.07
C PRO A 72 -9.41 -15.37 7.41
N PHE A 73 -8.53 -15.00 8.33
CA PHE A 73 -8.89 -14.32 9.55
C PHE A 73 -8.87 -12.81 9.32
N GLU A 74 -9.89 -12.11 9.82
CA GLU A 74 -10.04 -10.66 9.64
C GLU A 74 -10.14 -9.95 11.00
N ILE A 75 -9.36 -8.88 11.16
CA ILE A 75 -9.51 -7.92 12.26
C ILE A 75 -9.83 -6.56 11.67
N SER A 76 -10.91 -5.95 12.15
CA SER A 76 -11.28 -4.56 11.82
C SER A 76 -10.99 -3.63 13.00
N PHE A 77 -10.32 -2.52 12.73
CA PHE A 77 -9.89 -1.49 13.67
C PHE A 77 -10.70 -0.20 13.53
N LYS A 78 -11.99 -0.30 13.15
CA LYS A 78 -12.85 0.89 13.04
C LYS A 78 -12.90 1.61 14.38
N GLY A 79 -12.12 2.68 14.51
CA GLY A 79 -12.31 3.68 15.55
C GLY A 79 -13.48 4.60 15.18
N ASN A 80 -14.02 5.33 16.17
CA ASN A 80 -15.06 6.34 15.96
C ASN A 80 -14.56 7.60 15.22
N ASP A 81 -13.30 7.61 14.78
CA ASP A 81 -12.75 8.72 14.03
C ASP A 81 -13.09 8.56 12.54
N GLU A 82 -14.06 9.33 12.07
CA GLU A 82 -14.48 9.37 10.66
C GLU A 82 -13.68 10.39 9.84
N ARG A 83 -12.71 11.08 10.44
CA ARG A 83 -11.93 12.11 9.74
C ARG A 83 -11.19 11.52 8.54
N GLU A 84 -11.21 12.24 7.42
CA GLU A 84 -10.37 11.90 6.28
C GLU A 84 -8.88 11.95 6.70
N PRO A 85 -8.06 10.96 6.29
CA PRO A 85 -6.63 10.98 6.58
C PRO A 85 -5.98 12.19 5.90
N THR A 86 -4.98 12.80 6.55
CA THR A 86 -4.28 13.98 6.03
C THR A 86 -2.77 13.73 5.94
N ASN A 87 -2.03 14.61 5.26
CA ASN A 87 -0.56 14.55 5.24
C ASN A 87 0.10 15.14 6.51
N THR A 88 -0.71 15.54 7.48
CA THR A 88 -0.27 16.07 8.78
C THR A 88 -0.49 15.03 9.88
N GLY A 89 0.18 15.19 11.01
CA GLY A 89 0.02 14.30 12.16
C GLY A 89 0.56 12.88 11.93
N LYS A 90 -0.18 11.86 12.39
CA LYS A 90 0.30 10.46 12.44
C LYS A 90 0.05 9.66 11.17
N TYR A 91 -0.85 10.10 10.29
CA TYR A 91 -1.21 9.36 9.09
C TYR A 91 0.01 9.10 8.19
N PRO A 92 0.17 7.87 7.66
CA PRO A 92 1.09 7.60 6.57
C PRO A 92 0.60 8.27 5.28
N PHE A 93 1.54 8.61 4.42
CA PHE A 93 1.24 9.17 3.11
C PHE A 93 2.33 8.85 2.09
N PHE A 94 1.95 8.96 0.81
CA PHE A 94 2.82 8.93 -0.35
C PHE A 94 2.76 10.27 -1.09
N VAL A 95 3.91 10.79 -1.49
CA VAL A 95 4.04 11.88 -2.45
C VAL A 95 4.40 11.27 -3.80
N TRP A 96 3.45 11.30 -4.71
CA TRP A 96 3.56 10.74 -6.05
C TRP A 96 4.33 11.71 -6.96
N PHE A 97 5.28 11.18 -7.72
CA PHE A 97 6.09 12.01 -8.63
C PHE A 97 6.10 11.49 -10.06
N TYR A 98 5.78 10.21 -10.27
CA TYR A 98 5.55 9.65 -11.60
C TYR A 98 4.50 8.55 -11.51
N ILE A 99 3.53 8.60 -12.41
CA ILE A 99 2.47 7.60 -12.57
C ILE A 99 2.23 7.51 -14.06
N ASP A 100 2.32 6.31 -14.59
CA ASP A 100 1.78 6.00 -15.90
C ASP A 100 1.09 4.64 -15.85
N GLU A 101 0.92 4.06 -17.02
CA GLU A 101 0.36 2.75 -17.19
C GLU A 101 1.24 1.64 -16.60
N GLU A 102 2.56 1.72 -16.73
CA GLU A 102 3.45 0.60 -16.42
C GLU A 102 4.01 0.68 -15.00
N ILE A 103 4.30 1.88 -14.53
CA ILE A 103 4.99 2.10 -13.27
C ILE A 103 4.39 3.25 -12.47
N VAL A 104 4.63 3.14 -11.18
CA VAL A 104 4.32 4.15 -10.20
C VAL A 104 5.56 4.39 -9.38
N VAL A 105 5.85 5.66 -9.11
CA VAL A 105 6.94 6.04 -8.23
C VAL A 105 6.49 7.12 -7.24
N ALA A 106 6.71 6.82 -5.96
CA ALA A 106 6.28 7.69 -4.88
C ALA A 106 7.30 7.72 -3.74
N ARG A 107 7.27 8.83 -2.99
CA ARG A 107 8.06 9.02 -1.78
C ARG A 107 7.17 8.84 -0.57
N GLY A 108 7.54 7.95 0.35
CA GLY A 108 6.83 7.77 1.61
C GLY A 108 7.11 8.91 2.60
N LYS A 109 6.29 8.99 3.66
CA LYS A 109 6.43 9.96 4.76
C LYS A 109 7.85 10.08 5.34
N SER A 110 8.58 8.97 5.49
CA SER A 110 9.96 8.97 6.01
C SER A 110 11.00 9.50 5.01
N GLY A 111 10.59 9.78 3.77
CA GLY A 111 11.45 10.30 2.70
C GLY A 111 12.05 9.24 1.79
N GLY A 112 11.82 7.95 2.07
CA GLY A 112 12.22 6.86 1.18
C GLY A 112 11.39 6.83 -0.11
N THR A 113 11.98 6.32 -1.18
CA THR A 113 11.34 6.15 -2.49
C THR A 113 10.89 4.70 -2.67
N ALA A 114 9.73 4.50 -3.29
CA ALA A 114 9.22 3.20 -3.69
C ALA A 114 8.81 3.23 -5.17
N LEU A 115 9.12 2.15 -5.87
CA LEU A 115 8.79 1.89 -7.27
C LEU A 115 7.86 0.68 -7.34
N TRP A 116 6.71 0.83 -7.98
CA TRP A 116 5.80 -0.24 -8.28
C TRP A 116 5.69 -0.41 -9.79
N VAL A 117 5.54 -1.65 -10.24
CA VAL A 117 5.18 -1.99 -11.62
C VAL A 117 3.74 -2.50 -11.66
N ARG A 118 3.04 -2.30 -12.79
CA ARG A 118 1.73 -2.91 -13.05
C ARG A 118 1.86 -4.43 -12.94
N CYS A 119 0.96 -5.05 -12.20
CA CYS A 119 0.86 -6.51 -12.11
C CYS A 119 -0.56 -6.94 -12.47
N LYS A 120 -0.67 -8.07 -13.18
CA LYS A 120 -1.98 -8.63 -13.51
C LYS A 120 -2.68 -9.08 -12.24
N ARG A 121 -3.99 -8.80 -12.16
CA ARG A 121 -4.84 -9.40 -11.13
C ARG A 121 -4.95 -10.89 -11.46
N VAL A 122 -4.34 -11.74 -10.64
CA VAL A 122 -4.54 -13.18 -10.75
C VAL A 122 -5.86 -13.46 -10.02
N SER A 123 -6.91 -13.78 -10.78
CA SER A 123 -8.13 -14.37 -10.21
C SER A 123 -7.76 -15.76 -9.69
N MET A 124 -7.87 -15.94 -8.38
CA MET A 124 -7.96 -17.26 -7.74
C MET A 124 -9.43 -17.62 -7.60
#